data_AF-A0A382PHF7-F1
#
_entry.id   AF-A0A382PHF7-F1
#
_cell.length_a   1.000
_cell.length_b   1.000
_cell.length_c   1.000
_cell.angle_alpha   90.00
_cell.angle_beta   90.00
_cell.angle_gamma   90.00
#
_symmetry.space_group_name_H-M   'P 1'
#
loop_
_entity.id
_entity.type
_entity.pdbx_description
1 polymer ?
#
loop_
_entity_poly.entity_id
_entity_poly.type
_entity_poly.pdbx_seq_one_letter_code
_entity_poly.pdbx_strand_id
1 'polypeptide(L)' 'MRQYMEVKNQYSDAIVLFRMGDFYETFSEDAKITARILGIVLTKRSNGAAADVPLAGFPY' A
#
# COMPACT_ATOMS: atom_id res chain seq x y z
N MET A 1 0.47 8.95 4.26
CA MET A 1 -0.90 8.40 4.25
C MET A 1 -1.94 9.37 3.72
N ARG A 2 -1.94 10.66 4.10
CA ARG A 2 -2.96 11.62 3.60
C ARG A 2 -3.07 11.67 2.07
N GLN A 3 -1.97 11.89 1.36
CA GLN A 3 -1.95 11.93 -0.11
C GLN A 3 -2.41 10.60 -0.74
N TYR A 4 -1.98 9.47 -0.18
CA TYR A 4 -2.45 8.15 -0.63
C TYR A 4 -3.97 8.03 -0.51
N MET A 5 -4.54 8.44 0.63
CA MET A 5 -5.99 8.39 0.84
C MET A 5 -6.75 9.35 -0.08
N GLU A 6 -6.20 10.54 -0.35
CA GLU A 6 -6.78 11.49 -1.31
C GLU A 6 -6.84 10.92 -2.72
N VAL A 7 -5.82 10.18 -3.16
CA VAL A 7 -5.83 9.46 -4.44
C VAL A 7 -6.77 8.26 -4.39
N LYS A 8 -6.71 7.45 -3.34
CA LYS A 8 -7.57 6.26 -3.18
C LYS A 8 -9.06 6.60 -3.15
N ASN A 9 -9.43 7.74 -2.57
CA ASN A 9 -10.83 8.19 -2.58
C ASN A 9 -11.34 8.53 -3.99
N GLN A 10 -10.46 8.90 -4.92
CA GLN A 10 -10.83 9.13 -6.32
C GLN A 10 -10.96 7.81 -7.11
N TYR A 11 -10.31 6.75 -6.64
CA TYR A 11 -10.25 5.43 -7.28
C TYR A 11 -10.56 4.33 -6.26
N SER A 12 -11.77 4.36 -5.71
CA SER A 12 -12.16 3.47 -4.59
C SER A 12 -12.21 2.00 -4.99
N ASP A 13 -12.43 1.70 -6.27
CA ASP A 13 -12.54 0.38 -6.88
C ASP A 13 -11.21 -0.18 -7.43
N ALA A 14 -10.17 0.66 -7.55
CA ALA A 14 -8.87 0.29 -8.11
C ALA A 14 -7.78 0.16 -7.05
N ILE A 15 -6.78 -0.68 -7.29
CA ILE A 15 -5.58 -0.75 -6.45
C ILE A 15 -4.66 0.42 -6.79
N VAL A 16 -4.28 1.22 -5.79
CA VAL A 16 -3.36 2.35 -5.98
C VAL A 16 -1.92 1.91 -5.72
N LEU A 17 -1.11 1.80 -6.78
CA LEU A 17 0.33 1.62 -6.69
C LEU A 17 1.00 2.97 -6.40
N PHE A 18 1.36 3.20 -5.14
CA PHE A 18 1.97 4.46 -4.72
C PHE A 18 3.48 4.36 -4.80
N ARG A 19 4.12 5.17 -5.66
CA ARG A 19 5.57 5.14 -5.82
C ARG A 19 6.27 5.77 -4.61
N MET A 20 7.08 4.98 -3.92
CA MET A 20 7.95 5.41 -2.83
C MET A 20 9.40 5.08 -3.17
N GLY A 21 10.10 6.02 -3.80
CA GLY A 21 11.46 5.79 -4.31
C GLY A 21 11.47 4.74 -5.41
N ASP A 22 12.18 3.64 -5.16
CA ASP A 22 12.36 2.51 -6.08
C ASP A 22 11.32 1.40 -5.89
N PHE A 23 10.27 1.64 -5.10
CA PHE A 23 9.20 0.67 -4.86
C PHE A 23 7.83 1.24 -5.24
N TYR A 24 6.96 0.37 -5.72
CA TYR A 24 5.52 0.59 -5.65
C TYR A 24 4.98 -0.05 -4.39
N GLU A 25 4.38 0.77 -3.53
CA GLU A 25 3.76 0.34 -2.28
C GLU A 25 2.25 0.50 -2.34
N THR A 26 1.56 -0.47 -1.73
CA THR A 26 0.11 -0.48 -1.51
C THR A 26 -0.14 -0.52 -0.01
N PHE A 27 -1.26 0.06 0.43
CA PHE A 27 -1.57 0.19 1.86
C PHE A 27 -2.98 -0.28 2.19
N SER A 28 -3.21 -0.65 3.45
CA SER A 28 -4.52 -1.06 3.98
C SER A 28 -5.10 -2.29 3.25
N GLU A 29 -6.34 -2.23 2.74
CA GLU A 29 -6.93 -3.36 2.01
C GLU A 29 -6.21 -3.66 0.69
N ASP A 30 -5.76 -2.63 -0.02
CA ASP A 30 -4.98 -2.78 -1.25
C ASP A 30 -3.71 -3.58 -1.00
N ALA A 31 -3.07 -3.42 0.16
CA ALA A 31 -1.91 -4.22 0.56
C ALA A 31 -2.25 -5.71 0.70
N LYS A 32 -3.38 -6.03 1.35
CA LYS A 32 -3.82 -7.42 1.54
C LYS A 32 -4.16 -8.10 0.21
N ILE A 33 -4.81 -7.37 -0.69
CA ILE A 33 -5.17 -7.85 -2.03
C ILE A 33 -3.90 -8.07 -2.85
N THR A 34 -3.01 -7.08 -2.88
CA THR A 34 -1.75 -7.14 -3.64
C THR A 34 -0.87 -8.28 -3.15
N ALA A 35 -0.69 -8.43 -1.84
CA ALA A 35 0.07 -9.54 -1.25
C ALA A 35 -0.48 -10.91 -1.65
N ARG A 36 -1.81 -11.07 -1.60
CA ARG A 36 -2.47 -12.34 -1.98
C ARG A 36 -2.33 -12.65 -3.46
N ILE A 37 -2.59 -11.67 -4.33
CA ILE A 37 -2.58 -11.88 -5.78
C ILE A 37 -1.16 -12.12 -6.30
N LEU A 38 -0.19 -11.35 -5.82
CA LEU A 38 1.19 -11.42 -6.30
C LEU A 38 2.04 -12.44 -5.53
N GLY A 39 1.53 -13.00 -4.44
CA GLY A 39 2.28 -13.92 -3.59
C GLY A 39 3.47 -13.27 -2.88
N ILE A 40 3.39 -11.96 -2.61
CA ILE A 40 4.43 -11.19 -1.91
C ILE A 40 4.12 -11.03 -0.43
N VAL A 41 5.14 -10.70 0.35
CA VAL A 41 5.01 -10.53 1.81
C VAL A 41 4.08 -9.35 2.13
N LEU A 42 3.04 -9.62 2.92
CA LEU A 42 2.27 -8.60 3.61
C LEU A 42 3.01 -8.21 4.90
N THR A 43 3.48 -6.97 4.96
CA THR A 43 4.16 -6.40 6.13
C THR A 43 3.32 -5.26 6.72
N LYS A 44 3.87 -4.56 7.71
CA LYS A 44 3.27 -3.37 8.30
C LYS A 44 4.27 -2.23 8.40
N ARG A 45 3.78 -1.01 8.28
CA ARG A 45 4.61 0.18 8.34
C ARG A 45 4.89 0.59 9.80
N SER A 46 6.13 0.50 10.25
CA SER A 46 6.51 0.79 11.66
C SER A 46 6.93 2.24 11.98
N ASN A 47 6.52 3.25 11.21
CA ASN A 47 6.88 4.65 11.50
C ASN A 47 5.73 5.45 12.13
N GLY A 48 5.84 5.74 13.43
CA GLY A 48 5.01 6.71 14.16
C GLY A 48 3.54 6.28 14.38
N ALA A 49 2.61 7.23 14.40
CA ALA A 49 1.16 7.03 14.67
C ALA A 49 0.42 6.11 13.67
N ALA A 50 1.12 5.53 12.69
CA ALA A 50 0.61 4.60 11.69
C ALA A 50 1.23 3.20 11.83
N ALA A 51 1.67 2.83 13.03
CA ALA A 51 2.49 1.64 13.34
C ALA A 51 1.92 0.28 12.88
N ASP A 52 0.63 0.21 12.53
CA ASP A 52 -0.04 -1.02 12.13
C ASP A 52 -0.78 -0.93 10.78
N VAL A 53 -0.39 0.01 9.90
CA VAL A 53 -0.96 0.05 8.54
C VAL A 53 -0.38 -1.11 7.71
N PRO A 54 -1.22 -2.03 7.20
CA PRO A 54 -0.77 -3.10 6.30
C PRO A 54 -0.12 -2.51 5.05
N LEU A 55 0.96 -3.14 4.61
CA LEU A 55 1.79 -2.69 3.49
C LEU A 55 2.25 -3.90 2.68
N ALA A 56 2.20 -3.76 1.35
CA ALA A 56 2.82 -4.71 0.42
C ALA A 56 3.38 -3.93 -0.76
N GLY A 57 4.55 -4.32 -1.26
CA GLY A 57 5.19 -3.61 -2.36
C GLY A 57 6.26 -4.43 -3.08
N PHE A 58 6.62 -3.94 -4.26
CA PHE A 58 7.59 -4.57 -5.17
C PHE A 58 8.44 -3.48 -5.84
N PRO A 59 9.67 -3.80 -6.28
CA PRO A 59 10.57 -2.83 -6.91
C PRO A 59 10.02 -2.35 -8.27
N TYR A 60 10.39 -1.12 -8.62
CA TYR A 60 10.17 -0.51 -9.94
C TYR A 60 11.06 -1.13 -11.03
#